data_AF-A0A6C0LHL7-F1
#
_entry.id   AF-A0A6C0LHL7-F1
#
_cell.length_a   1.000
_cell.length_b   1.000
_cell.length_c   1.000
_cell.angle_alpha   90.00
_cell.angle_beta   90.00
_cell.angle_gamma   90.00
#
_symmetry.space_group_name_H-M   'P 1'
#
loop_
_entity.id
_entity.type
_entity.pdbx_description
1 polymer ?
#
loop_
_entity_poly.entity_id
_entity_poly.type
_entity_poly.pdbx_seq_one_letter_code
_entity_poly.pdbx_strand_id
1 'polypeptide(L)'
;MIKAGIFILTQNTIERKIYLKTSLYFLFKNFNAKYKYPVIILHEGDYGDDAKNEILTGIRSDCRSLVTFKQIDDDDFCIPQHIDVEKMNRIIDLHVVPYWRNQRYRSMCSFWLKNFYKYTTGYDYVMRIDDDSIIEEPIKYDLFELMRDKDYTYLSNIIHLDCSLCNYGMKDFFLTHYNEEGKREKLKELFMDHKLSSENAYFDNFKKLYNGLHNEEYTGDSVELSMPFMYYNNFNIINVDTWNTPEIQDIVEKIFEHGYIYYCRWGDAPLQTIILSLYDSNRINKVNFKYSKRLQRESFKDDEGALHSFMPNDYENNSCVLQNKKKND
;
A
#
# COMPACT_ATOMS: atom_id res chain seq x y z
N MET A 1 20.07 16.68 12.61
CA MET A 1 18.61 16.57 12.78
C MET A 1 18.10 15.82 11.57
N ILE A 2 17.30 14.76 11.77
CA ILE A 2 16.77 13.96 10.66
C ILE A 2 15.83 14.84 9.83
N LYS A 3 15.99 14.84 8.51
CA LYS A 3 15.02 15.49 7.61
C LYS A 3 13.94 14.47 7.30
N ALA A 4 12.83 14.53 8.03
CA ALA A 4 11.72 13.61 7.79
C ALA A 4 10.38 14.34 7.66
N GLY A 5 9.44 13.70 6.97
CA GLY A 5 8.09 14.23 6.76
C GLY A 5 7.03 13.13 6.78
N ILE A 6 5.83 13.51 7.17
CA ILE A 6 4.65 12.63 7.20
C ILE A 6 3.76 13.02 6.03
N PHE A 7 3.38 12.07 5.18
CA PHE A 7 2.66 12.31 3.94
C PHE A 7 1.34 11.56 3.95
N ILE A 8 0.27 12.27 3.57
CA ILE A 8 -1.09 11.76 3.48
C ILE A 8 -1.63 12.13 2.11
N LEU A 9 -2.00 11.15 1.30
CA LEU A 9 -2.75 11.38 0.05
C LEU A 9 -4.24 11.24 0.33
N THR A 10 -5.03 12.25 -0.03
CA THR A 10 -6.48 12.22 0.19
C THR A 10 -7.23 13.04 -0.86
N GLN A 11 -8.56 12.94 -0.84
CA GLN A 11 -9.49 13.68 -1.68
C GLN A 11 -10.44 14.49 -0.79
N ASN A 12 -10.89 15.65 -1.28
CA ASN A 12 -11.81 16.54 -0.59
C ASN A 12 -13.27 16.08 -0.77
N THR A 13 -13.59 14.94 -0.17
CA THR A 13 -14.98 14.46 -0.02
C THR A 13 -15.43 14.60 1.43
N ILE A 14 -16.74 14.61 1.68
CA ILE A 14 -17.28 14.70 3.05
C ILE A 14 -16.73 13.55 3.92
N GLU A 15 -16.78 12.33 3.40
CA GLU A 15 -16.33 11.12 4.08
C GLU A 15 -14.82 11.15 4.34
N ARG A 16 -14.00 11.42 3.32
CA ARG A 16 -12.53 11.45 3.45
C ARG A 16 -12.05 12.55 4.38
N LYS A 17 -12.72 13.72 4.41
CA LYS A 17 -12.42 14.77 5.39
C LYS A 17 -12.68 14.32 6.83
N ILE A 18 -13.72 13.52 7.08
CA ILE A 18 -13.99 12.97 8.41
C ILE A 18 -12.86 12.01 8.82
N TYR A 19 -12.44 11.14 7.90
CA TYR A 19 -11.31 10.24 8.12
C TYR A 19 -10.03 11.01 8.39
N LEU A 20 -9.65 11.92 7.51
CA LEU A 20 -8.46 12.75 7.65
C LEU A 20 -8.43 13.49 9.00
N LYS A 21 -9.53 14.15 9.38
CA LYS A 21 -9.62 14.86 10.68
C LYS A 21 -9.41 13.90 11.86
N THR A 22 -9.97 12.70 11.79
CA THR A 22 -9.81 11.68 12.84
C THR A 22 -8.39 11.14 12.87
N SER A 23 -7.81 10.81 11.72
CA SER A 23 -6.42 10.35 11.59
C SER A 23 -5.43 11.39 12.11
N LEU A 24 -5.57 12.66 11.71
CA LEU A 24 -4.75 13.76 12.20
C LEU A 24 -4.85 13.93 13.72
N TYR A 25 -6.06 13.85 14.29
CA TYR A 25 -6.25 13.95 15.73
C TYR A 25 -5.42 12.89 16.47
N PHE A 26 -5.50 11.63 16.05
CA PHE A 26 -4.78 10.53 16.68
C PHE A 26 -3.27 10.58 16.38
N LEU A 27 -2.87 10.95 15.16
CA LEU A 27 -1.47 11.17 14.80
C LEU A 27 -0.81 12.20 15.72
N PHE A 28 -1.43 13.38 15.91
CA PHE A 28 -0.88 14.40 16.80
C PHE A 28 -0.91 13.96 18.25
N LYS A 29 -2.03 13.41 18.71
CA LYS A 29 -2.20 12.96 20.11
C LYS A 29 -1.17 11.92 20.53
N ASN A 30 -0.88 10.96 19.65
CA ASN A 30 -0.11 9.78 19.99
C ASN A 30 1.34 9.79 19.46
N PHE A 31 1.69 10.72 18.58
CA PHE A 31 3.04 10.82 18.03
C PHE A 31 3.46 12.29 17.82
N ASN A 32 2.83 12.98 16.90
CA ASN A 32 3.45 14.15 16.28
C ASN A 32 3.38 15.45 17.10
N ALA A 33 2.52 15.54 18.13
CA ALA A 33 2.57 16.66 19.06
C ALA A 33 3.87 16.67 19.89
N LYS A 34 4.52 15.52 20.07
CA LYS A 34 5.80 15.39 20.76
C LYS A 34 6.99 15.62 19.82
N TYR A 35 6.97 15.02 18.63
CA TYR A 35 8.13 14.98 17.73
C TYR A 35 8.15 16.09 16.67
N LYS A 36 7.01 16.74 16.40
CA LYS A 36 6.89 17.98 15.61
C LYS A 36 7.44 17.88 14.17
N TYR A 37 7.28 16.73 13.50
CA TYR A 37 7.61 16.58 12.08
C TYR A 37 6.56 17.27 11.18
N PRO A 38 6.95 17.79 10.00
CA PRO A 38 6.00 18.32 9.03
C PRO A 38 5.05 17.22 8.54
N VAL A 39 3.78 17.59 8.34
CA VAL A 39 2.71 16.76 7.79
C VAL A 39 2.27 17.39 6.47
N ILE A 40 2.46 16.69 5.36
CA ILE A 40 2.16 17.15 4.01
C ILE A 40 0.94 16.39 3.52
N ILE A 41 -0.15 17.12 3.28
CA ILE A 41 -1.39 16.57 2.70
C ILE A 41 -1.33 16.76 1.18
N LEU A 42 -1.16 15.65 0.47
CA LEU A 42 -1.18 15.58 -0.98
C LEU A 42 -2.62 15.47 -1.50
N HIS A 43 -2.94 16.19 -2.56
CA HIS A 43 -4.28 16.22 -3.15
C HIS A 43 -4.27 16.57 -4.65
N GLU A 44 -5.32 16.19 -5.38
CA GLU A 44 -5.47 16.39 -6.84
C GLU A 44 -5.99 17.81 -7.21
N GLY A 45 -5.63 18.84 -6.43
CA GLY A 45 -6.11 20.21 -6.65
C GLY A 45 -7.51 20.54 -6.08
N ASP A 46 -8.15 19.58 -5.40
CA ASP A 46 -9.51 19.70 -4.86
C ASP A 46 -9.63 20.34 -3.46
N TYR A 47 -8.52 20.71 -2.82
CA TYR A 47 -8.51 21.45 -1.55
C TYR A 47 -8.39 22.97 -1.77
N GLY A 48 -9.54 23.65 -1.79
CA GLY A 48 -9.63 25.11 -1.70
C GLY A 48 -9.34 25.66 -0.29
N ASP A 49 -9.26 26.98 -0.16
CA ASP A 49 -8.89 27.65 1.10
C ASP A 49 -9.83 27.31 2.25
N ASP A 50 -11.14 27.24 1.99
CA ASP A 50 -12.13 26.85 3.01
C ASP A 50 -11.93 25.42 3.51
N ALA A 51 -11.66 24.47 2.60
CA ALA A 51 -11.39 23.08 2.96
C ALA A 51 -10.09 22.95 3.76
N LYS A 52 -9.03 23.67 3.34
CA LYS A 52 -7.76 23.73 4.09
C LYS A 52 -7.98 24.29 5.49
N ASN A 53 -8.73 25.39 5.61
CA ASN A 53 -9.07 26.01 6.89
C ASN A 53 -9.92 25.09 7.78
N GLU A 54 -10.88 24.36 7.21
CA GLU A 54 -11.68 23.36 7.93
C GLU A 54 -10.80 22.28 8.58
N ILE A 55 -9.81 21.74 7.85
CA ILE A 55 -8.87 20.77 8.39
C ILE A 55 -7.97 21.40 9.46
N LEU A 56 -7.35 22.55 9.17
CA LEU A 56 -6.39 23.19 10.08
C LEU A 56 -7.02 23.63 11.40
N THR A 57 -8.26 24.12 11.38
CA THR A 57 -8.97 24.55 12.60
C THR A 57 -9.28 23.38 13.54
N GLY A 58 -9.41 22.15 13.02
CA GLY A 58 -9.54 20.92 13.80
C GLY A 58 -8.26 20.49 14.54
N ILE A 59 -7.11 21.08 14.22
CA ILE A 59 -5.81 20.78 14.83
C ILE A 59 -5.51 21.75 15.97
N ARG A 60 -4.83 21.27 17.02
CA ARG A 60 -4.35 22.10 18.14
C ARG A 60 -3.43 23.21 17.65
N SER A 61 -3.58 24.42 18.20
CA SER A 61 -2.97 25.64 17.66
C SER A 61 -1.44 25.57 17.55
N ASP A 62 -0.77 24.91 18.48
CA ASP A 62 0.69 24.72 18.51
C ASP A 62 1.20 23.66 17.52
N CYS A 63 0.29 22.97 16.82
CA CYS A 63 0.60 21.95 15.83
C CYS A 63 0.15 22.33 14.41
N ARG A 64 -0.68 23.38 14.25
CA ARG A 64 -1.24 23.78 12.95
C ARG A 64 -0.18 24.11 11.91
N SER A 65 0.90 24.77 12.32
CA SER A 65 2.00 25.16 11.43
C SER A 65 2.79 23.97 10.88
N LEU A 66 2.59 22.77 11.43
CA LEU A 66 3.22 21.55 10.93
C LEU A 66 2.49 20.98 9.73
N VAL A 67 1.24 21.38 9.48
CA VAL A 67 0.44 20.82 8.39
C VAL A 67 0.44 21.75 7.19
N THR A 68 0.84 21.22 6.03
CA THR A 68 0.81 21.91 4.75
C THR A 68 0.04 21.09 3.72
N PHE A 69 -0.43 21.74 2.67
CA PHE A 69 -1.12 21.11 1.56
C PHE A 69 -0.28 21.27 0.30
N LYS A 70 -0.16 20.21 -0.47
CA LYS A 70 0.57 20.20 -1.73
C LYS A 70 -0.28 19.54 -2.79
N GLN A 71 -0.64 20.31 -3.81
CA GLN A 71 -1.23 19.76 -5.02
C GLN A 71 -0.19 18.89 -5.73
N ILE A 72 -0.61 17.70 -6.16
CA ILE A 72 0.16 16.84 -7.05
C ILE A 72 -0.01 17.28 -8.50
N ASP A 73 1.01 17.05 -9.32
CA ASP A 73 0.99 17.30 -10.75
C ASP A 73 -0.13 16.50 -11.41
N ASP A 74 -0.85 17.12 -12.35
CA ASP A 74 -2.05 16.53 -12.95
C ASP A 74 -1.77 15.17 -13.62
N ASP A 75 -0.57 15.00 -14.18
CA ASP A 75 -0.13 13.76 -14.84
C ASP A 75 0.16 12.61 -13.86
N ASP A 76 0.39 12.89 -12.57
CA ASP A 76 0.86 11.89 -11.60
C ASP A 76 -0.21 10.88 -11.17
N PHE A 77 -1.47 11.14 -11.52
CA PHE A 77 -2.61 10.26 -11.26
C PHE A 77 -3.28 9.73 -12.54
N CYS A 78 -2.75 10.09 -13.72
CA CYS A 78 -3.27 9.65 -15.00
C CYS A 78 -2.93 8.19 -15.30
N ILE A 79 -3.69 7.60 -16.23
CA ILE A 79 -3.33 6.30 -16.83
C ILE A 79 -2.20 6.55 -17.84
N PRO A 80 -1.09 5.79 -17.80
CA PRO A 80 -0.03 5.88 -18.81
C PRO A 80 -0.54 5.59 -20.23
N GLN A 81 0.02 6.29 -21.21
CA GLN A 81 -0.43 6.23 -22.61
C GLN A 81 -0.32 4.84 -23.24
N HIS A 82 0.60 3.99 -22.78
CA HIS A 82 0.78 2.63 -23.31
C HIS A 82 -0.26 1.63 -22.80
N ILE A 83 -1.08 2.01 -21.82
CA ILE A 83 -2.15 1.15 -21.31
C ILE A 83 -3.37 1.25 -22.23
N ASP A 84 -3.81 0.10 -22.74
CA ASP A 84 -5.08 -0.06 -23.44
C ASP A 84 -6.22 0.12 -22.42
N VAL A 85 -6.81 1.30 -22.42
CA VAL A 85 -7.88 1.71 -21.50
C VAL A 85 -9.14 0.85 -21.70
N GLU A 86 -9.45 0.43 -22.93
CA GLU A 86 -10.62 -0.42 -23.17
C GLU A 86 -10.40 -1.82 -22.60
N LYS A 87 -9.23 -2.41 -22.83
CA LYS A 87 -8.85 -3.69 -22.21
C LYS A 87 -8.87 -3.60 -20.69
N MET A 88 -8.29 -2.55 -20.12
CA MET A 88 -8.28 -2.31 -18.68
C MET A 88 -9.72 -2.24 -18.12
N ASN A 89 -10.59 -1.45 -18.73
CA ASN A 89 -11.98 -1.31 -18.28
C ASN A 89 -12.75 -2.63 -18.38
N ARG A 90 -12.61 -3.37 -19.49
CA ARG A 90 -13.21 -4.70 -19.63
C ARG A 90 -12.77 -5.66 -18.51
N ILE A 91 -11.50 -5.63 -18.10
CA ILE A 91 -11.00 -6.47 -17.01
C ILE A 91 -11.48 -5.98 -15.63
N ILE A 92 -11.59 -4.66 -15.42
CA ILE A 92 -12.16 -4.10 -14.19
C ILE A 92 -13.60 -4.57 -14.00
N ASP A 93 -14.39 -4.55 -15.08
CA ASP A 93 -15.81 -4.93 -15.06
C ASP A 93 -16.04 -6.43 -14.78
N LEU A 94 -14.99 -7.27 -14.83
CA LEU A 94 -15.08 -8.68 -14.45
C LEU A 94 -15.30 -8.90 -12.95
N HIS A 95 -14.99 -7.90 -12.10
CA HIS A 95 -15.12 -7.99 -10.64
C HIS A 95 -14.51 -9.29 -10.07
N VAL A 96 -13.28 -9.62 -10.49
CA VAL A 96 -12.62 -10.92 -10.24
C VAL A 96 -12.65 -11.34 -8.77
N VAL A 97 -12.50 -10.36 -7.86
CA VAL A 97 -12.62 -10.52 -6.39
C VAL A 97 -13.31 -9.28 -5.79
N PRO A 98 -13.86 -9.35 -4.55
CA PRO A 98 -14.58 -8.22 -3.94
C PRO A 98 -13.76 -6.92 -3.84
N TYR A 99 -12.44 -7.02 -3.74
CA TYR A 99 -11.50 -5.90 -3.68
C TYR A 99 -10.73 -5.72 -5.00
N TRP A 100 -11.36 -6.00 -6.14
CA TRP A 100 -10.77 -5.76 -7.47
C TRP A 100 -10.57 -4.28 -7.80
N ARG A 101 -11.37 -3.41 -7.16
CA ARG A 101 -11.29 -1.95 -7.20
C ARG A 101 -11.37 -1.36 -8.61
N ASN A 102 -11.39 -0.03 -8.71
CA ASN A 102 -11.58 0.70 -9.94
C ASN A 102 -10.25 1.27 -10.50
N GLN A 103 -10.35 2.05 -11.57
CA GLN A 103 -9.23 2.77 -12.18
C GLN A 103 -8.52 3.70 -11.19
N ARG A 104 -9.27 4.49 -10.40
CA ARG A 104 -8.70 5.46 -9.45
C ARG A 104 -7.82 4.79 -8.40
N TYR A 105 -8.20 3.61 -7.93
CA TYR A 105 -7.37 2.82 -7.02
C TYR A 105 -6.06 2.36 -7.67
N ARG A 106 -6.09 1.98 -8.96
CA ARG A 106 -4.88 1.58 -9.72
C ARG A 106 -3.94 2.76 -9.93
N SER A 107 -4.49 3.95 -10.26
CA SER A 107 -3.73 5.20 -10.28
C SER A 107 -3.12 5.54 -8.92
N MET A 108 -3.82 5.28 -7.82
CA MET A 108 -3.28 5.46 -6.46
C MET A 108 -2.10 4.52 -6.18
N CYS A 109 -2.20 3.23 -6.53
CA CYS A 109 -1.08 2.29 -6.40
C CYS A 109 0.12 2.73 -7.27
N SER A 110 -0.13 3.15 -8.50
CA SER A 110 0.87 3.72 -9.41
C SER A 110 1.56 4.95 -8.80
N PHE A 111 0.78 5.88 -8.25
CA PHE A 111 1.29 7.07 -7.56
C PHE A 111 2.24 6.70 -6.41
N TRP A 112 1.82 5.81 -5.52
CA TRP A 112 2.64 5.38 -4.37
C TRP A 112 3.81 4.47 -4.74
N LEU A 113 3.89 3.98 -5.97
CA LEU A 113 5.05 3.23 -6.43
C LEU A 113 6.08 4.13 -7.13
N LYS A 114 5.63 5.04 -7.99
CA LYS A 114 6.51 5.82 -8.88
C LYS A 114 6.53 7.30 -8.57
N ASN A 115 5.37 7.94 -8.52
CA ASN A 115 5.31 9.40 -8.56
C ASN A 115 5.52 10.07 -7.19
N PHE A 116 5.20 9.41 -6.08
CA PHE A 116 5.23 10.08 -4.78
C PHE A 116 6.61 10.61 -4.39
N TYR A 117 7.70 9.97 -4.84
CA TYR A 117 9.08 10.39 -4.54
C TYR A 117 9.45 11.76 -5.11
N LYS A 118 8.74 12.22 -6.15
CA LYS A 118 8.87 13.60 -6.67
C LYS A 118 8.58 14.64 -5.57
N TYR A 119 7.72 14.29 -4.62
CA TYR A 119 7.30 15.17 -3.52
C TYR A 119 8.13 15.00 -2.25
N THR A 120 9.08 14.07 -2.24
CA THR A 120 9.90 13.76 -1.06
C THR A 120 11.31 14.32 -1.14
N THR A 121 11.64 15.10 -2.16
CA THR A 121 12.96 15.72 -2.32
C THR A 121 13.32 16.55 -1.08
N GLY A 122 14.51 16.29 -0.51
CA GLY A 122 15.01 17.00 0.67
C GLY A 122 14.68 16.32 2.00
N TYR A 123 13.95 15.20 1.99
CA TYR A 123 13.75 14.33 3.15
C TYR A 123 14.65 13.09 3.05
N ASP A 124 15.22 12.68 4.17
CA ASP A 124 15.94 11.41 4.34
C ASP A 124 14.93 10.25 4.50
N TYR A 125 13.84 10.50 5.24
CA TYR A 125 12.78 9.53 5.51
C TYR A 125 11.38 10.11 5.32
N VAL A 126 10.47 9.30 4.79
CA VAL A 126 9.06 9.66 4.65
C VAL A 126 8.17 8.64 5.31
N MET A 127 7.28 9.12 6.18
CA MET A 127 6.19 8.32 6.75
C MET A 127 4.95 8.52 5.89
N ARG A 128 4.43 7.47 5.26
CA ARG A 128 3.07 7.47 4.74
C ARG A 128 2.11 7.09 5.86
N ILE A 129 0.99 7.79 5.92
CA ILE A 129 -0.18 7.38 6.68
C ILE A 129 -1.42 7.66 5.84
N ASP A 130 -2.26 6.65 5.60
CA ASP A 130 -3.51 6.83 4.86
C ASP A 130 -4.50 7.65 5.71
N ASP A 131 -5.40 8.38 5.06
CA ASP A 131 -6.34 9.28 5.74
C ASP A 131 -7.32 8.59 6.70
N ASP A 132 -7.46 7.27 6.61
CA ASP A 132 -8.31 6.44 7.47
C ASP A 132 -7.52 5.60 8.49
N SER A 133 -6.23 5.87 8.63
CA SER A 133 -5.32 5.19 9.54
C SER A 133 -5.30 5.83 10.92
N ILE A 134 -5.35 5.01 11.97
CA ILE A 134 -5.40 5.46 13.37
C ILE A 134 -4.23 4.85 14.13
N ILE A 135 -3.36 5.71 14.67
CA ILE A 135 -2.40 5.33 15.72
C ILE A 135 -3.18 5.38 17.05
N GLU A 136 -3.44 4.24 17.66
CA GLU A 136 -4.38 4.12 18.78
C GLU A 136 -3.72 4.40 20.15
N GLU A 137 -2.40 4.26 20.24
CA GLU A 137 -1.67 4.44 21.50
C GLU A 137 -0.49 5.40 21.38
N PRO A 138 -0.09 6.08 22.48
CA PRO A 138 1.10 6.92 22.49
C PRO A 138 2.39 6.14 22.17
N ILE A 139 3.08 6.57 21.12
CA ILE A 139 4.40 6.04 20.75
C ILE A 139 5.47 6.77 21.57
N LYS A 140 6.26 6.01 22.33
CA LYS A 140 7.18 6.56 23.34
C LYS A 140 8.54 6.99 22.79
N TYR A 141 8.90 6.55 21.60
CA TYR A 141 10.17 6.82 20.91
C TYR A 141 9.93 7.44 19.53
N ASP A 142 10.95 8.11 19.01
CA ASP A 142 10.89 8.70 17.67
C ASP A 142 11.10 7.61 16.61
N LEU A 143 10.12 7.44 15.73
CA LEU A 143 10.15 6.40 14.70
C LEU A 143 11.17 6.70 13.60
N PHE A 144 11.47 7.97 13.31
CA PHE A 144 12.49 8.33 12.33
C PHE A 144 13.90 8.17 12.90
N GLU A 145 14.08 8.48 14.18
CA GLU A 145 15.35 8.16 14.87
C GLU A 145 15.56 6.64 14.95
N LEU A 146 14.49 5.85 15.19
CA LEU A 146 14.57 4.39 15.09
C LEU A 146 15.04 3.92 13.71
N MET A 147 14.49 4.48 12.62
CA MET A 147 14.93 4.15 11.26
C MET A 147 16.44 4.37 11.09
N ARG A 148 16.93 5.55 11.50
CA ARG A 148 18.35 5.90 11.40
C ARG A 148 19.23 5.03 12.29
N ASP A 149 18.88 4.86 13.55
CA ASP A 149 19.71 4.17 14.55
C ASP A 149 19.80 2.66 14.30
N LYS A 150 18.80 2.08 13.61
CA LYS A 150 18.80 0.68 13.19
C LYS A 150 19.18 0.48 11.72
N ASP A 151 19.49 1.57 11.02
CA ASP A 151 19.78 1.57 9.59
C ASP A 151 18.70 0.85 8.75
N TYR A 152 17.42 1.11 9.06
CA TYR A 152 16.29 0.56 8.32
C TYR A 152 15.99 1.38 7.06
N THR A 153 15.65 0.68 5.98
CA THR A 153 15.17 1.25 4.73
C THR A 153 13.65 1.29 4.68
N TYR A 154 12.98 0.41 5.43
CA TYR A 154 11.53 0.33 5.45
C TYR A 154 10.98 -0.18 6.78
N LEU A 155 9.93 0.46 7.27
CA LEU A 155 9.24 0.09 8.50
C LEU A 155 7.73 0.14 8.28
N SER A 156 7.00 -0.89 8.71
CA SER A 156 5.52 -0.90 8.69
C SER A 156 4.97 -1.52 9.95
N ASN A 157 3.69 -1.30 10.24
CA ASN A 157 3.03 -1.83 11.42
C ASN A 157 2.37 -3.21 11.20
N ILE A 158 1.95 -3.51 9.97
CA ILE A 158 1.17 -4.73 9.67
C ILE A 158 1.88 -5.52 8.57
N ILE A 159 1.96 -6.84 8.74
CA ILE A 159 2.31 -7.76 7.65
C ILE A 159 1.02 -8.45 7.22
N HIS A 160 0.80 -8.63 5.92
CA HIS A 160 -0.39 -9.26 5.38
C HIS A 160 -0.02 -10.16 4.20
N LEU A 161 -0.87 -11.13 3.90
CA LEU A 161 -0.75 -11.97 2.71
C LEU A 161 -1.80 -11.50 1.70
N ASP A 162 -1.39 -10.99 0.54
CA ASP A 162 -2.32 -10.46 -0.45
C ASP A 162 -2.88 -11.56 -1.37
N CYS A 163 -4.05 -11.29 -1.96
CA CYS A 163 -4.75 -12.21 -2.84
C CYS A 163 -3.93 -12.55 -4.10
N SER A 164 -3.89 -13.83 -4.47
CA SER A 164 -3.18 -14.33 -5.65
C SER A 164 -3.79 -13.85 -6.97
N LEU A 165 -5.11 -13.66 -7.06
CA LEU A 165 -5.77 -13.15 -8.26
C LEU A 165 -5.45 -11.66 -8.52
N CYS A 166 -5.39 -10.84 -7.46
CA CYS A 166 -4.93 -9.45 -7.56
C CYS A 166 -3.51 -9.34 -8.11
N ASN A 167 -2.65 -10.26 -7.69
CA ASN A 167 -1.22 -10.28 -7.96
C ASN A 167 -0.84 -11.31 -9.03
N TYR A 168 -1.79 -11.66 -9.92
CA TYR A 168 -1.55 -12.59 -11.01
C TYR A 168 -0.32 -12.19 -11.83
N GLY A 169 0.56 -13.16 -12.11
CA GLY A 169 1.81 -12.98 -12.84
C GLY A 169 2.94 -12.26 -12.09
N MET A 170 2.73 -11.80 -10.85
CA MET A 170 3.76 -11.02 -10.12
C MET A 170 5.01 -11.83 -9.82
N LYS A 171 4.86 -13.05 -9.28
CA LYS A 171 6.00 -13.93 -8.98
C LYS A 171 6.80 -14.25 -10.25
N ASP A 172 6.11 -14.58 -11.33
CA ASP A 172 6.72 -14.91 -12.62
C ASP A 172 7.45 -13.70 -13.23
N PHE A 173 6.87 -12.50 -13.13
CA PHE A 173 7.53 -11.26 -13.52
C PHE A 173 8.87 -11.09 -12.78
N PHE A 174 8.89 -11.20 -11.45
CA PHE A 174 10.13 -11.04 -10.69
C PHE A 174 11.12 -12.18 -10.97
N LEU A 175 10.66 -13.43 -11.09
CA LEU A 175 11.51 -14.57 -11.43
C LEU A 175 12.08 -14.48 -12.85
N THR A 176 11.42 -13.78 -13.77
CA THR A 176 11.91 -13.58 -15.14
C THR A 176 12.99 -12.49 -15.19
N HIS A 177 12.80 -11.41 -14.44
CA HIS A 177 13.67 -10.22 -14.52
C HIS A 177 14.79 -10.20 -13.47
N TYR A 178 14.68 -10.95 -12.37
CA TYR A 178 15.58 -10.92 -11.20
C TYR A 178 15.88 -12.34 -10.70
N ASN A 179 16.48 -13.15 -11.57
CA ASN A 179 16.62 -14.60 -11.39
C ASN A 179 17.97 -15.06 -10.84
N GLU A 180 18.86 -14.14 -10.48
CA GLU A 180 20.12 -14.48 -9.83
C GLU A 180 19.86 -15.29 -8.55
N GLU A 181 20.74 -16.25 -8.25
CA GLU A 181 20.50 -17.31 -7.26
C GLU A 181 19.98 -16.76 -5.91
N GLY A 182 20.59 -15.70 -5.40
CA GLY A 182 20.17 -15.04 -4.15
C GLY A 182 18.78 -14.41 -4.21
N LYS A 183 18.45 -13.69 -5.30
CA LYS A 183 17.11 -13.08 -5.47
C LYS A 183 16.04 -14.15 -5.72
N ARG A 184 16.37 -15.22 -6.45
CA ARG A 184 15.45 -16.34 -6.69
C ARG A 184 15.06 -17.05 -5.39
N GLU A 185 16.00 -17.35 -4.50
CA GLU A 185 15.66 -17.94 -3.22
C GLU A 185 14.83 -16.97 -2.37
N LYS A 186 15.17 -15.68 -2.38
CA LYS A 186 14.36 -14.67 -1.69
C LYS A 186 12.93 -14.59 -2.21
N LEU A 187 12.71 -14.67 -3.53
CA LEU A 187 11.38 -14.69 -4.13
C LEU A 187 10.56 -15.91 -3.66
N LYS A 188 11.18 -17.07 -3.40
CA LYS A 188 10.44 -18.21 -2.83
C LYS A 188 9.93 -17.92 -1.42
N GLU A 189 10.67 -17.15 -0.62
CA GLU A 189 10.25 -16.76 0.74
C GLU A 189 9.13 -15.71 0.74
N LEU A 190 9.09 -14.85 -0.29
CA LEU A 190 8.16 -13.72 -0.39
C LEU A 190 6.78 -14.09 -0.93
N PHE A 191 6.60 -15.31 -1.40
CA PHE A 191 5.34 -15.78 -1.97
C PHE A 191 4.91 -17.11 -1.33
N MET A 192 3.62 -17.21 -1.04
CA MET A 192 2.96 -18.47 -0.67
C MET A 192 2.26 -19.06 -1.90
N ASP A 193 2.48 -20.34 -2.16
CA ASP A 193 1.83 -21.03 -3.27
C ASP A 193 0.33 -21.19 -2.99
N HIS A 194 -0.48 -21.01 -4.02
CA HIS A 194 -1.94 -21.08 -3.92
C HIS A 194 -2.51 -21.78 -5.15
N LYS A 195 -2.97 -23.02 -4.96
CA LYS A 195 -3.64 -23.78 -6.01
C LYS A 195 -5.14 -23.44 -6.04
N LEU A 196 -5.62 -23.01 -7.20
CA LEU A 196 -7.03 -22.76 -7.46
C LEU A 196 -7.56 -23.83 -8.42
N SER A 197 -8.48 -24.69 -7.96
CA SER A 197 -9.12 -25.73 -8.77
C SER A 197 -10.52 -25.34 -9.22
N SER A 198 -11.05 -26.06 -10.20
CA SER A 198 -12.42 -25.92 -10.74
C SER A 198 -13.55 -26.08 -9.72
N GLU A 199 -13.27 -26.64 -8.55
CA GLU A 199 -14.23 -26.74 -7.45
C GLU A 199 -14.38 -25.43 -6.66
N ASN A 200 -13.45 -24.47 -6.82
CA ASN A 200 -13.48 -23.20 -6.12
C ASN A 200 -14.34 -22.17 -6.86
N ALA A 201 -15.19 -21.44 -6.12
CA ALA A 201 -16.07 -20.41 -6.66
C ALA A 201 -15.35 -19.30 -7.46
N TYR A 202 -14.07 -19.05 -7.19
CA TYR A 202 -13.26 -18.06 -7.90
C TYR A 202 -12.56 -18.59 -9.15
N PHE A 203 -12.66 -19.89 -9.48
CA PHE A 203 -11.97 -20.45 -10.65
C PHE A 203 -12.52 -19.90 -11.98
N ASP A 204 -13.84 -19.73 -12.08
CA ASP A 204 -14.44 -19.10 -13.26
C ASP A 204 -14.02 -17.64 -13.40
N ASN A 205 -13.83 -16.94 -12.28
CA ASN A 205 -13.30 -15.57 -12.28
C ASN A 205 -11.84 -15.54 -12.76
N PHE A 206 -11.03 -16.53 -12.38
CA PHE A 206 -9.69 -16.70 -12.94
C PHE A 206 -9.73 -16.92 -14.46
N LYS A 207 -10.60 -17.80 -14.97
CA LYS A 207 -10.72 -18.02 -16.42
C LYS A 207 -11.07 -16.74 -17.18
N LYS A 208 -11.99 -15.94 -16.64
CA LYS A 208 -12.34 -14.63 -17.20
C LYS A 208 -11.15 -13.67 -17.20
N LEU A 209 -10.41 -13.60 -16.09
CA LEU A 209 -9.18 -12.79 -15.99
C LEU A 209 -8.15 -13.24 -17.02
N TYR A 210 -7.88 -14.54 -17.11
CA TYR A 210 -6.94 -15.14 -18.06
C TYR A 210 -7.32 -14.77 -19.49
N ASN A 211 -8.60 -14.93 -19.86
CA ASN A 211 -9.09 -14.55 -21.17
C ASN A 211 -8.96 -13.04 -21.43
N GLY A 212 -9.31 -12.19 -20.47
CA GLY A 212 -9.17 -10.74 -20.61
C GLY A 212 -7.73 -10.29 -20.79
N LEU A 213 -6.76 -11.01 -20.21
CA LEU A 213 -5.34 -10.71 -20.33
C LEU A 213 -4.72 -11.23 -21.63
N HIS A 214 -5.05 -12.46 -22.01
CA HIS A 214 -4.34 -13.20 -23.07
C HIS A 214 -5.13 -13.35 -24.37
N ASN A 215 -6.43 -13.00 -24.38
CA ASN A 215 -7.37 -13.30 -25.46
C ASN A 215 -7.48 -14.80 -25.79
N GLU A 216 -7.30 -15.66 -24.78
CA GLU A 216 -7.32 -17.12 -24.92
C GLU A 216 -8.18 -17.75 -23.82
N GLU A 217 -8.80 -18.89 -24.09
CA GLU A 217 -9.56 -19.63 -23.07
C GLU A 217 -8.64 -20.52 -22.24
N TYR A 218 -8.77 -20.47 -20.91
CA TYR A 218 -8.05 -21.37 -20.02
C TYR A 218 -8.70 -22.76 -19.99
N THR A 219 -8.00 -23.77 -20.49
CA THR A 219 -8.52 -25.14 -20.62
C THR A 219 -8.20 -26.06 -19.44
N GLY A 220 -7.34 -25.62 -18.51
CA GLY A 220 -6.98 -26.39 -17.33
C GLY A 220 -8.13 -26.55 -16.32
N ASP A 221 -8.03 -27.57 -15.48
CA ASP A 221 -8.95 -27.85 -14.35
C ASP A 221 -8.49 -27.22 -13.03
N SER A 222 -7.25 -26.71 -13.01
CA SER A 222 -6.60 -26.04 -11.89
C SER A 222 -5.50 -25.12 -12.39
N VAL A 223 -5.10 -24.15 -11.57
CA VAL A 223 -3.98 -23.25 -11.81
C VAL A 223 -3.16 -23.06 -10.52
N GLU A 224 -1.84 -23.02 -10.66
CA GLU A 224 -0.94 -22.64 -9.58
C GLU A 224 -0.73 -21.12 -9.62
N LEU A 225 -1.08 -20.45 -8.52
CA LEU A 225 -0.93 -19.01 -8.33
C LEU A 225 -0.03 -18.74 -7.13
N SER A 226 0.25 -17.48 -6.86
CA SER A 226 1.10 -17.09 -5.74
C SER A 226 0.57 -15.87 -5.01
N MET A 227 0.52 -15.95 -3.69
CA MET A 227 0.10 -14.88 -2.78
C MET A 227 1.34 -14.18 -2.22
N PRO A 228 1.58 -12.89 -2.49
CA PRO A 228 2.73 -12.19 -1.95
C PRO A 228 2.53 -11.83 -0.48
N PHE A 229 3.58 -11.98 0.32
CA PHE A 229 3.67 -11.30 1.61
C PHE A 229 3.91 -9.81 1.38
N MET A 230 3.22 -8.97 2.15
CA MET A 230 3.40 -7.53 2.10
C MET A 230 3.50 -6.92 3.49
N TYR A 231 4.45 -6.02 3.66
CA TYR A 231 4.37 -5.00 4.70
C TYR A 231 3.32 -3.99 4.27
N TYR A 232 2.19 -4.01 4.95
CA TYR A 232 1.02 -3.23 4.58
C TYR A 232 1.31 -1.74 4.78
N ASN A 233 1.20 -0.97 3.70
CA ASN A 233 1.82 0.36 3.61
C ASN A 233 0.84 1.53 3.81
N ASN A 234 -0.37 1.25 4.29
CA ASN A 234 -1.25 2.30 4.82
C ASN A 234 -0.66 3.02 6.04
N PHE A 235 0.32 2.39 6.69
CA PHE A 235 1.36 3.02 7.47
C PHE A 235 2.71 2.41 7.06
N ASN A 236 3.64 3.24 6.61
CA ASN A 236 5.04 2.86 6.49
C ASN A 236 5.98 4.06 6.65
N ILE A 237 7.24 3.80 6.97
CA ILE A 237 8.33 4.75 6.86
C ILE A 237 9.34 4.19 5.88
N ILE A 238 9.79 5.00 4.93
CA ILE A 238 10.72 4.60 3.87
C ILE A 238 11.91 5.56 3.81
N ASN A 239 13.10 5.00 3.56
CA ASN A 239 14.30 5.77 3.25
C ASN A 239 14.25 6.26 1.79
N VAL A 240 14.28 7.58 1.61
CA VAL A 240 14.07 8.23 0.31
C VAL A 240 15.23 7.96 -0.64
N ASP A 241 16.47 8.03 -0.15
CA ASP A 241 17.67 7.82 -0.96
C ASP A 241 17.74 6.38 -1.51
N THR A 242 17.40 5.40 -0.66
CA THR A 242 17.36 3.99 -1.03
C THR A 242 16.40 3.77 -2.17
N TRP A 243 15.17 4.28 -2.07
CA TRP A 243 14.20 4.09 -3.13
C TRP A 243 14.61 4.76 -4.45
N ASN A 244 15.26 5.92 -4.38
CA ASN A 244 15.74 6.63 -5.56
C ASN A 244 17.03 6.07 -6.16
N THR A 245 17.54 4.94 -5.66
CA THR A 245 18.69 4.27 -6.29
C THR A 245 18.35 3.82 -7.72
N PRO A 246 19.32 3.86 -8.66
CA PRO A 246 19.09 3.44 -10.04
C PRO A 246 18.57 2.00 -10.15
N GLU A 247 19.01 1.09 -9.28
CA GLU A 247 18.53 -0.29 -9.26
C GLU A 247 17.03 -0.37 -8.94
N ILE A 248 16.56 0.31 -7.90
CA ILE A 248 15.13 0.30 -7.56
C ILE A 248 14.30 1.00 -8.64
N GLN A 249 14.77 2.13 -9.16
CA GLN A 249 14.05 2.86 -10.20
C GLN A 249 13.94 2.06 -11.52
N ASP A 250 14.95 1.27 -11.88
CA ASP A 250 14.86 0.34 -13.02
C ASP A 250 13.78 -0.73 -12.81
N ILE A 251 13.66 -1.27 -11.59
CA ILE A 251 12.59 -2.23 -11.25
C ILE A 251 11.22 -1.57 -11.37
N VAL A 252 11.06 -0.37 -10.82
CA VAL A 252 9.81 0.39 -10.89
C VAL A 252 9.43 0.66 -12.35
N GLU A 253 10.36 1.05 -13.21
CA GLU A 253 10.06 1.31 -14.63
C GLU A 253 9.59 0.05 -15.35
N LYS A 254 10.28 -1.09 -15.17
CA LYS A 254 9.86 -2.37 -15.77
C LYS A 254 8.47 -2.82 -15.33
N ILE A 255 8.10 -2.57 -14.07
CA ILE A 255 6.74 -2.86 -13.57
C ILE A 255 5.71 -1.98 -14.29
N PHE A 256 6.04 -0.71 -14.52
CA PHE A 256 5.17 0.23 -15.23
C PHE A 256 5.00 -0.15 -16.70
N GLU A 257 6.09 -0.51 -17.38
CA GLU A 257 6.07 -1.02 -18.75
C GLU A 257 5.21 -2.29 -18.87
N HIS A 258 5.28 -3.18 -17.87
CA HIS A 258 4.46 -4.40 -17.83
C HIS A 258 2.96 -4.14 -17.69
N GLY A 259 2.57 -3.06 -16.99
CA GLY A 259 1.18 -2.56 -16.96
C GLY A 259 0.20 -3.31 -16.05
N TYR A 260 0.64 -4.31 -15.28
CA TYR A 260 -0.26 -5.15 -14.46
C TYR A 260 -0.78 -4.47 -13.18
N ILE A 261 -0.26 -3.28 -12.83
CA ILE A 261 -0.95 -2.38 -11.90
C ILE A 261 -2.34 -2.02 -12.47
N TYR A 262 -2.45 -1.82 -13.78
CA TYR A 262 -3.67 -1.41 -14.45
C TYR A 262 -4.51 -2.61 -14.93
N TYR A 263 -3.91 -3.58 -15.63
CA TYR A 263 -4.67 -4.72 -16.17
C TYR A 263 -5.11 -5.73 -15.10
N CYS A 264 -4.27 -5.97 -14.09
CA CYS A 264 -4.63 -6.81 -12.95
C CYS A 264 -5.06 -5.90 -11.79
N ARG A 265 -4.48 -6.08 -10.61
CA ARG A 265 -4.56 -5.14 -9.48
C ARG A 265 -3.29 -5.27 -8.64
N TRP A 266 -2.11 -5.18 -9.27
CA TRP A 266 -0.87 -5.19 -8.49
C TRP A 266 -0.85 -4.00 -7.54
N GLY A 267 -0.75 -4.30 -6.24
CA GLY A 267 -0.70 -3.29 -5.20
C GLY A 267 0.68 -2.71 -5.02
N ASP A 268 0.74 -1.44 -4.63
CA ASP A 268 1.96 -0.79 -4.19
C ASP A 268 2.55 -1.45 -2.92
N ALA A 269 1.74 -1.93 -1.98
CA ALA A 269 2.23 -2.63 -0.78
C ALA A 269 3.04 -3.92 -1.07
N PRO A 270 2.54 -4.91 -1.84
CA PRO A 270 3.33 -6.08 -2.20
C PRO A 270 4.53 -5.71 -3.09
N LEU A 271 4.37 -4.77 -4.03
CA LEU A 271 5.46 -4.33 -4.89
C LEU A 271 6.61 -3.68 -4.09
N GLN A 272 6.32 -2.70 -3.24
CA GLN A 272 7.32 -2.08 -2.36
C GLN A 272 8.03 -3.13 -1.48
N THR A 273 7.26 -4.07 -0.93
CA THR A 273 7.81 -5.16 -0.11
C THR A 273 8.80 -6.02 -0.89
N ILE A 274 8.42 -6.48 -2.08
CA ILE A 274 9.28 -7.34 -2.90
C ILE A 274 10.51 -6.57 -3.36
N ILE A 275 10.34 -5.38 -3.94
CA ILE A 275 11.43 -4.54 -4.45
C ILE A 275 12.49 -4.32 -3.37
N LEU A 276 12.07 -3.85 -2.19
CA LEU A 276 13.00 -3.56 -1.11
C LEU A 276 13.60 -4.85 -0.52
N SER A 277 12.86 -5.96 -0.51
CA SER A 277 13.38 -7.23 0.00
C SER A 277 14.44 -7.82 -0.92
N LEU A 278 14.31 -7.59 -2.24
CA LEU A 278 15.31 -7.95 -3.23
C LEU A 278 16.54 -7.04 -3.18
N TYR A 279 16.34 -5.77 -2.81
CA TYR A 279 17.42 -4.81 -2.62
C TYR A 279 18.22 -5.09 -1.34
N ASP A 280 17.55 -5.11 -0.17
CA ASP A 280 18.15 -5.50 1.10
C ASP A 280 17.08 -5.91 2.12
N SER A 281 16.83 -7.21 2.24
CA SER A 281 15.83 -7.74 3.18
C SER A 281 16.16 -7.57 4.67
N ASN A 282 17.41 -7.29 5.04
CA ASN A 282 17.79 -7.13 6.45
C ASN A 282 17.40 -5.75 7.02
N ARG A 283 17.08 -4.80 6.13
CA ARG A 283 16.78 -3.40 6.49
C ARG A 283 15.28 -3.08 6.44
N ILE A 284 14.44 -4.11 6.23
CA ILE A 284 12.98 -4.00 6.31
C ILE A 284 12.51 -4.59 7.63
N ASN A 285 11.66 -3.87 8.36
CA ASN A 285 11.18 -4.35 9.64
C ASN A 285 9.71 -4.02 9.91
N LYS A 286 9.15 -4.72 10.91
CA LYS A 286 7.84 -4.42 11.48
C LYS A 286 8.04 -3.66 12.80
N VAL A 287 7.34 -2.55 12.98
CA VAL A 287 7.20 -1.87 14.28
C VAL A 287 5.87 -2.24 14.91
N ASN A 288 5.85 -2.45 16.23
CA ASN A 288 4.62 -2.77 16.94
C ASN A 288 4.16 -1.57 17.76
N PHE A 289 2.96 -1.10 17.46
CA PHE A 289 2.12 -0.24 18.28
C PHE A 289 0.66 -0.47 17.88
N LYS A 290 -0.29 -0.17 18.75
CA LYS A 290 -1.73 -0.30 18.44
C LYS A 290 -2.11 0.63 17.29
N TYR A 291 -2.57 0.02 16.21
CA TYR A 291 -2.83 0.68 14.94
C TYR A 291 -3.95 -0.05 14.21
N SER A 292 -4.84 0.72 13.58
CA SER A 292 -5.91 0.17 12.76
C SER A 292 -6.20 1.03 11.55
N LYS A 293 -6.82 0.41 10.54
CA LYS A 293 -7.44 1.07 9.38
C LYS A 293 -8.95 0.92 9.41
N ARG A 294 -9.66 1.69 8.59
CA ARG A 294 -11.14 1.72 8.59
C ARG A 294 -11.78 0.34 8.55
N LEU A 295 -11.39 -0.50 7.60
CA LEU A 295 -12.01 -1.83 7.43
C LEU A 295 -11.82 -2.75 8.65
N GLN A 296 -10.83 -2.49 9.51
CA GLN A 296 -10.62 -3.23 10.76
C GLN A 296 -11.48 -2.70 11.93
N ARG A 297 -12.26 -1.64 11.70
CA ARG A 297 -13.13 -1.00 12.70
C ARG A 297 -14.59 -0.96 12.28
N GLU A 298 -14.89 -1.31 11.03
CA GLU A 298 -16.20 -1.14 10.42
C GLU A 298 -16.65 -2.42 9.71
N SER A 299 -17.96 -2.56 9.57
CA SER A 299 -18.60 -3.53 8.67
C SER A 299 -19.29 -2.79 7.52
N PHE A 300 -19.47 -3.46 6.39
CA PHE A 300 -20.20 -2.92 5.25
C PHE A 300 -21.10 -3.97 4.62
N LYS A 301 -22.10 -3.52 3.86
CA LYS A 301 -22.91 -4.42 3.02
C LYS A 301 -22.35 -4.42 1.60
N ASP A 302 -22.28 -5.58 0.98
CA ASP A 302 -22.06 -5.67 -0.46
C ASP A 302 -23.35 -5.36 -1.24
N ASP A 303 -23.26 -5.38 -2.58
CA ASP A 303 -24.38 -5.09 -3.48
C ASP A 303 -25.50 -6.14 -3.38
N GLU A 304 -25.21 -7.33 -2.83
CA GLU A 304 -26.18 -8.40 -2.56
C GLU A 304 -26.82 -8.27 -1.16
N GLY A 305 -26.40 -7.25 -0.38
CA GLY A 305 -26.91 -6.95 0.95
C GLY A 305 -26.27 -7.78 2.07
N ALA A 306 -25.28 -8.61 1.78
CA ALA A 306 -24.55 -9.40 2.77
C ALA A 306 -23.59 -8.51 3.57
N LEU A 307 -23.56 -8.71 4.90
CA LEU A 307 -22.67 -7.98 5.80
C LEU A 307 -21.27 -8.60 5.82
N HIS A 308 -20.26 -7.77 5.59
CA HIS A 308 -18.84 -8.11 5.67
C HIS A 308 -18.19 -7.34 6.81
N SER A 309 -17.36 -8.01 7.62
CA SER A 309 -16.56 -7.40 8.69
C SER A 309 -15.14 -7.91 8.61
N PHE A 310 -14.16 -7.00 8.67
CA PHE A 310 -12.73 -7.32 8.74
C PHE A 310 -12.15 -6.94 10.10
N MET A 311 -13.01 -6.72 11.10
CA MET A 311 -12.60 -6.45 12.47
C MET A 311 -11.91 -7.69 13.06
N PRO A 312 -10.67 -7.56 13.56
CA PRO A 312 -10.00 -8.65 14.27
C PRO A 312 -10.80 -9.10 15.50
N ASN A 313 -10.70 -10.39 15.84
CA ASN A 313 -11.32 -10.93 17.06
C ASN A 313 -10.68 -10.40 18.35
N ASP A 314 -9.41 -9.98 18.27
CA ASP A 314 -8.66 -9.36 19.37
C ASP A 314 -7.73 -8.26 18.85
N TYR A 315 -7.37 -7.33 19.73
CA TYR A 315 -6.51 -6.18 19.40
C TYR A 315 -5.00 -6.50 19.35
N GLU A 316 -4.61 -7.74 19.65
CA GLU A 316 -3.20 -8.17 19.55
C GLU A 316 -2.88 -8.72 18.14
N ASN A 317 -3.89 -9.24 17.43
CA ASN A 317 -3.77 -9.90 16.13
C ASN A 317 -4.33 -9.06 14.97
N ASN A 318 -3.61 -8.01 14.59
CA ASN A 318 -3.97 -7.15 13.45
C ASN A 318 -3.40 -7.62 12.09
N SER A 319 -2.69 -8.75 12.09
CA SER A 319 -2.02 -9.35 10.93
C SER A 319 -2.59 -10.73 10.61
N CYS A 320 -2.72 -11.05 9.32
CA CYS A 320 -3.11 -12.39 8.87
C CYS A 320 -1.94 -13.38 8.84
N VAL A 321 -0.71 -12.91 9.13
CA VAL A 321 0.46 -13.77 9.30
C VAL A 321 0.57 -14.07 10.78
N LEU A 322 0.07 -15.23 11.19
CA LEU A 322 0.28 -15.75 12.54
C LEU A 322 1.80 -15.82 12.76
N GLN A 323 2.30 -15.08 13.75
CA GLN A 323 3.64 -15.38 14.27
C GLN A 323 3.57 -16.82 14.76
N ASN A 324 4.36 -17.71 14.16
CA ASN A 324 4.63 -19.01 14.74
C ASN A 324 5.24 -18.76 16.12
N LYS A 325 4.40 -18.72 17.16
CA LYS A 325 4.85 -18.91 18.53
C LYS A 325 5.44 -20.31 18.54
N LYS A 326 6.77 -20.40 18.45
CA LYS A 326 7.47 -21.58 18.94
C LYS A 326 7.00 -21.74 20.38
N LYS A 327 6.08 -22.69 20.61
CA LYS A 327 5.86 -23.26 21.92
C LYS A 327 7.16 -23.96 22.28
N ASN A 328 8.03 -23.24 22.97
CA ASN A 328 9.03 -23.88 23.80
C ASN A 328 8.32 -24.13 25.12
N ASP A 329 7.96 -25.40 25.34
CA ASP A 329 7.78 -25.94 26.69
C ASP A 329 9.12 -26.00 27.42
#